data_AF-A0A536F0Z5-F1
#
_entry.id   AF-A0A536F0Z5-F1
#
_cell.length_a   1.000
_cell.length_b   1.000
_cell.length_c   1.000
_cell.angle_alpha   90.00
_cell.angle_beta   90.00
_cell.angle_gamma   90.00
#
_symmetry.space_group_name_H-M   'P 1'
#
loop_
_entity.id
_entity.type
_entity.pdbx_description
1 polymer ?
#
loop_
_entity_poly.entity_id
_entity_poly.type
_entity_poly.pdbx_seq_one_letter_code
_entity_poly.pdbx_strand_id
1 'polypeptide(L)'
;MRFLSTSIDRFFAYSPTELVGQPFAELLHPTDKPVFEGGVQKALTASAHPITLSCRVRHKLGSWTHCEITITNMLHQSTLQALVLNIRDVTDRKEMEER
;
A
#
# COMPACT_ATOMS: atom_id res chain seq x y z
N MET A 1 4.11 -9.16 5.16
CA MET A 1 4.62 -8.63 3.87
C MET A 1 5.85 -9.44 3.45
N ARG A 2 6.01 -9.82 2.17
CA ARG A 2 7.07 -10.77 1.73
C ARG A 2 8.23 -10.13 0.96
N PHE A 3 7.98 -9.04 0.24
CA PHE A 3 9.00 -8.28 -0.49
C PHE A 3 8.70 -6.79 -0.43
N LEU A 4 9.75 -5.99 -0.43
CA LEU A 4 9.72 -4.53 -0.42
C LEU A 4 10.74 -4.02 -1.44
N SER A 5 10.36 -3.02 -2.23
CA SER A 5 11.33 -2.27 -3.02
C SER A 5 12.05 -1.28 -2.11
N THR A 6 13.31 -0.96 -2.42
CA THR A 6 14.17 0.00 -1.70
C THR A 6 13.60 1.44 -1.67
N SER A 7 12.46 1.69 -2.29
CA SER A 7 11.77 2.97 -2.22
C SER A 7 11.06 3.17 -0.88
N ILE A 8 10.67 2.10 -0.17
CA ILE A 8 9.90 2.25 1.08
C ILE A 8 10.72 2.86 2.24
N ASP A 9 12.03 2.55 2.30
CA ASP A 9 12.98 3.14 3.25
C ASP A 9 13.04 4.67 3.10
N ARG A 10 13.07 5.15 1.86
CA ARG A 10 13.21 6.58 1.54
C ARG A 10 11.95 7.38 1.84
N PHE A 11 10.77 6.76 1.76
CA PHE A 11 9.49 7.47 1.90
C PHE A 11 8.87 7.35 3.29
N PHE A 12 9.04 6.23 4.00
CA PHE A 12 8.39 6.01 5.29
C PHE A 12 9.34 5.80 6.47
N ALA A 13 10.65 5.82 6.22
CA ALA A 13 11.73 5.60 7.19
C ALA A 13 11.69 4.24 7.91
N TYR A 14 10.96 3.25 7.38
CA TYR A 14 11.00 1.89 7.90
C TYR A 14 12.01 1.04 7.15
N SER A 15 12.81 0.30 7.91
CA SER A 15 13.68 -0.72 7.34
C SER A 15 12.87 -1.92 6.84
N PRO A 16 13.33 -2.63 5.79
CA PRO A 16 12.63 -3.81 5.29
C PRO A 16 12.46 -4.89 6.37
N THR A 17 13.41 -5.00 7.30
CA THR A 17 13.36 -5.96 8.41
C THR A 17 12.27 -5.65 9.43
N GLU A 18 11.89 -4.38 9.59
CA GLU A 18 10.78 -3.99 10.47
C GLU A 18 9.40 -4.29 9.85
N LEU A 19 9.35 -4.40 8.52
CA LEU A 19 8.10 -4.49 7.76
C LEU A 19 7.81 -5.90 7.21
N VAL A 20 8.85 -6.70 6.98
CA VAL A 20 8.71 -8.10 6.59
C VAL A 20 8.06 -8.88 7.75
N GLY A 21 7.11 -9.75 7.41
CA GLY A 21 6.34 -10.52 8.40
C GLY A 21 5.10 -9.80 8.96
N GLN A 22 5.07 -8.46 8.98
CA GLN A 22 3.90 -7.71 9.44
C GLN A 22 2.81 -7.57 8.37
N PRO A 23 1.52 -7.53 8.76
CA PRO A 23 0.44 -7.16 7.84
C PRO A 23 0.57 -5.70 7.42
N PHE A 24 0.50 -5.42 6.12
CA PHE A 24 0.57 -4.03 5.62
C PHE A 24 -0.55 -3.15 6.19
N ALA A 25 -1.71 -3.74 6.50
CA ALA A 25 -2.84 -3.04 7.13
C ALA A 25 -2.51 -2.41 8.50
N GLU A 26 -1.46 -2.86 9.19
CA GLU A 26 -1.01 -2.23 10.46
C GLU A 26 -0.34 -0.87 10.25
N LEU A 27 0.19 -0.64 9.05
CA LEU A 27 0.77 0.66 8.67
C LEU A 27 -0.31 1.65 8.23
N LEU A 28 -1.56 1.20 8.03
CA LEU A 28 -2.64 2.05 7.60
C LEU A 28 -3.32 2.76 8.77
N HIS A 29 -3.80 3.97 8.51
CA HIS A 29 -4.67 4.67 9.44
C HIS A 29 -5.89 3.79 9.78
N PRO A 30 -6.34 3.70 11.06
CA PRO A 30 -7.40 2.77 11.47
C PRO A 30 -8.70 2.87 10.65
N THR A 31 -9.07 4.08 10.22
CA THR A 31 -10.27 4.31 9.39
C THR A 31 -10.13 3.83 7.95
N ASP A 32 -8.91 3.64 7.48
CA ASP A 32 -8.61 3.31 6.09
C ASP A 32 -8.40 1.79 5.92
N LYS A 33 -8.26 1.04 7.02
CA LYS A 33 -8.17 -0.43 7.03
C LYS A 33 -9.33 -1.11 6.31
N PRO A 34 -10.62 -0.76 6.55
CA PRO A 34 -11.74 -1.43 5.87
C PRO A 34 -11.73 -1.22 4.35
N VAL A 35 -11.29 -0.04 3.89
CA VAL A 35 -11.17 0.29 2.46
C VAL A 35 -10.09 -0.58 1.82
N PHE A 36 -8.94 -0.71 2.48
CA PHE A 36 -7.85 -1.55 2.00
C PHE A 36 -8.23 -3.04 1.97
N GLU A 37 -8.83 -3.57 3.03
CA GLU A 37 -9.29 -4.95 3.10
C GLU A 37 -10.32 -5.27 2.00
N GLY A 38 -11.26 -4.36 1.77
CA GLY A 38 -12.21 -4.46 0.65
C GLY A 38 -11.51 -4.44 -0.71
N GLY A 39 -10.48 -3.61 -0.88
CA GLY A 39 -9.64 -3.57 -2.08
C GLY A 39 -8.88 -4.88 -2.33
N VAL A 40 -8.33 -5.48 -1.28
CA VAL A 40 -7.66 -6.79 -1.33
C VAL A 40 -8.63 -7.89 -1.73
N GLN A 41 -9.82 -7.95 -1.12
CA GLN A 41 -10.84 -8.92 -1.48
C GLN A 41 -11.26 -8.78 -2.95
N LYS A 42 -11.48 -7.53 -3.41
CA LYS A 42 -11.78 -7.26 -4.83
C LYS A 42 -10.66 -7.74 -5.74
N ALA A 43 -9.40 -7.45 -5.43
CA ALA A 43 -8.25 -7.89 -6.22
C ALA A 43 -8.10 -9.43 -6.27
N LEU A 44 -8.47 -10.14 -5.19
CA LEU A 44 -8.48 -11.60 -5.17
C LEU A 44 -9.59 -12.18 -6.06
N THR A 45 -10.75 -11.53 -6.12
CA THR A 45 -11.89 -11.98 -6.93
C THR A 45 -11.85 -11.53 -8.40
N ALA A 46 -11.22 -10.39 -8.70
CA ALA A 46 -11.11 -9.81 -10.03
C ALA A 46 -9.80 -10.28 -10.69
N SER A 47 -9.87 -11.14 -11.71
CA SER A 47 -8.69 -11.87 -12.19
C SER A 47 -7.72 -11.11 -13.10
N ALA A 48 -7.90 -9.80 -13.36
CA ALA A 48 -7.07 -9.13 -14.36
C ALA A 48 -6.76 -7.64 -14.13
N HIS A 49 -7.51 -6.93 -13.29
CA HIS A 49 -7.38 -5.47 -13.19
C HIS A 49 -6.77 -5.05 -11.86
N PRO A 50 -5.72 -4.21 -11.87
CA PRO A 50 -5.23 -3.57 -10.66
C PRO A 50 -6.32 -2.74 -9.98
N ILE A 51 -6.38 -2.80 -8.66
CA ILE A 51 -7.27 -1.98 -7.84
C ILE A 51 -6.47 -0.85 -7.23
N THR A 52 -6.82 0.40 -7.53
CA THR A 52 -6.22 1.58 -6.92
C THR A 52 -7.13 2.15 -5.84
N LEU A 53 -6.56 2.48 -4.69
CA LEU A 53 -7.27 3.05 -3.55
C LEU A 53 -6.40 4.09 -2.83
N SER A 54 -7.04 5.02 -2.14
CA SER A 54 -6.35 6.06 -1.37
C SER A 54 -6.40 5.74 0.12
N CYS A 55 -5.25 5.69 0.78
CA CYS A 55 -5.14 5.50 2.22
C CYS A 55 -4.05 6.40 2.82
N ARG A 56 -4.13 6.60 4.13
CA ARG A 56 -3.04 7.17 4.90
C ARG A 56 -2.14 6.08 5.45
N VAL A 57 -0.85 6.20 5.18
CA VAL A 57 0.19 5.31 5.69
C VAL A 57 0.92 6.02 6.82
N ARG A 58 1.18 5.31 7.92
CA ARG A 58 1.92 5.82 9.08
C ARG A 58 3.38 5.97 8.71
N HIS A 59 3.90 7.18 8.71
CA HIS A 59 5.34 7.42 8.70
C HIS A 59 5.94 6.99 10.05
N LYS A 60 7.18 6.47 10.07
CA LYS A 60 7.81 6.00 11.32
C LYS A 60 7.89 7.08 12.40
N LEU A 61 8.04 8.34 12.00
CA LEU A 61 8.07 9.51 12.90
C LEU A 61 6.69 9.92 13.45
N GLY A 62 5.62 9.20 13.11
CA GLY A 62 4.28 9.39 13.66
C GLY A 62 3.33 10.24 12.83
N SER A 63 3.78 10.83 11.72
CA SER A 63 2.90 11.51 10.77
C SER A 63 2.14 10.53 9.88
N TRP A 64 1.06 11.02 9.27
CA TRP A 64 0.28 10.27 8.29
C TRP A 64 0.52 10.85 6.90
N THR A 65 0.92 10.01 5.95
CA THR A 65 1.17 10.41 4.57
C THR A 65 0.02 9.94 3.69
N HIS A 66 -0.49 10.81 2.81
CA HIS A 66 -1.53 10.43 1.86
C HIS A 66 -0.90 9.63 0.71
N CYS A 67 -1.40 8.42 0.50
CA CYS A 67 -0.87 7.52 -0.51
C CYS A 67 -1.97 6.93 -1.39
N GLU A 68 -1.66 6.79 -2.68
CA GLU A 68 -2.37 5.89 -3.57
C GLU A 68 -1.69 4.51 -3.53
N ILE A 69 -2.48 3.48 -3.27
CA ILE A 69 -2.04 2.09 -3.24
C ILE A 69 -2.70 1.36 -4.40
N THR A 70 -1.88 0.82 -5.30
CA THR A 70 -2.31 -0.05 -6.38
C THR A 70 -2.05 -1.50 -6.01
N ILE A 71 -3.10 -2.31 -5.95
CA ILE A 71 -3.06 -3.75 -5.68
C ILE A 71 -3.12 -4.50 -7.00
N THR A 72 -2.08 -5.27 -7.30
CA THR A 72 -2.04 -6.13 -8.50
C THR A 72 -2.02 -7.59 -8.07
N ASN A 73 -2.99 -8.36 -8.56
CA ASN A 73 -3.06 -9.79 -8.31
C ASN A 73 -2.17 -10.56 -9.30
N MET A 74 -1.05 -11.11 -8.80
CA MET A 74 -0.11 -11.90 -9.60
C MET A 74 -0.18 -13.40 -9.30
N LEU A 75 -1.20 -13.86 -8.55
CA LEU A 75 -1.32 -15.26 -8.10
C LEU A 75 -1.35 -16.28 -9.25
N HIS A 76 -1.83 -15.87 -10.43
CA HIS A 76 -1.99 -16.75 -11.60
C HIS A 76 -1.12 -16.37 -12.81
N GLN A 77 -0.41 -15.24 -12.78
CA GLN A 77 0.24 -14.66 -13.97
C GLN A 77 1.77 -14.73 -13.93
N SER A 78 2.38 -15.07 -12.80
CA SER A 78 3.84 -15.06 -12.66
C SER A 78 4.34 -16.19 -11.75
N THR A 79 5.65 -16.43 -11.75
CA THR A 79 6.33 -17.28 -10.75
C THR A 79 6.15 -16.74 -9.32
N LEU A 80 5.78 -15.47 -9.17
CA LEU A 80 5.49 -14.81 -7.90
C LEU A 80 4.00 -14.96 -7.56
N GLN A 81 3.67 -15.97 -6.75
CA GLN A 81 2.32 -16.19 -6.23
C GLN A 81 2.02 -15.23 -5.07
N ALA A 82 1.85 -13.95 -5.36
CA ALA A 82 1.57 -12.92 -4.36
C ALA A 82 0.68 -11.78 -4.90
N LEU A 83 0.12 -10.99 -3.99
CA LEU A 83 -0.38 -9.66 -4.29
C LEU A 83 0.79 -8.68 -4.25
N VAL A 84 0.93 -7.86 -5.30
CA VAL A 84 1.91 -6.79 -5.37
C VAL A 84 1.23 -5.48 -5.00
N LEU A 85 1.77 -4.76 -4.03
CA LEU A 85 1.31 -3.44 -3.62
C LEU A 85 2.31 -2.40 -4.15
N ASN A 86 1.85 -1.47 -4.97
CA ASN A 86 2.60 -0.28 -5.34
C ASN A 86 2.04 0.91 -4.57
N ILE A 87 2.89 1.67 -3.89
CA ILE A 87 2.50 2.77 -3.01
C ILE A 87 3.11 4.04 -3.57
N ARG A 88 2.27 5.04 -3.86
CA ARG A 88 2.68 6.35 -4.35
C ARG A 88 2.25 7.41 -3.36
N ASP A 89 3.20 8.22 -2.90
CA ASP A 89 2.89 9.44 -2.14
C ASP A 89 2.18 10.45 -3.06
N VAL A 90 1.03 10.94 -2.61
CA VAL A 90 0.21 11.93 -3.31
C VAL A 90 -0.05 13.17 -2.46
N THR A 91 0.75 13.39 -1.42
CA THR A 91 0.64 14.54 -0.52
C THR A 91 0.71 15.85 -1.31
N ASP A 92 1.70 16.02 -2.19
CA ASP A 92 1.85 17.21 -3.04
C ASP A 92 0.63 17.42 -3.98
N ARG A 93 0.03 16.33 -4.47
CA ARG A 93 -1.14 16.41 -5.37
C ARG A 93 -2.39 16.85 -4.61
N LYS A 94 -2.58 16.37 -3.38
CA LYS A 94 -3.71 16.76 -2.54
C LYS A 94 -3.63 18.21 -2.05
N GLU A 95 -2.43 18.67 -1.70
CA GLU A 95 -2.23 20.06 -1.29
C GLU A 95 -2.51 21.08 -2.41
N MET A 96 -2.39 20.65 -3.68
CA MET A 96 -2.76 21.47 -4.84
C MET A 96 -4.26 21.42 -5.18
N GLU A 97 -4.98 20.34 -4.83
CA GLU A 97 -6.44 20.24 -5.05
C GLU A 97 -7.26 20.99 -3.99
N GLU A 98 -6.68 21.29 -2.83
CA GLU A 98 -7.32 22.06 -1.74
C GLU A 98 -7.00 23.57 -1.76
N ARG A 99 -6.32 24.08 -2.80
CA ARG A 99 -6.08 25.52 -3.03
C ARG A 99 -6.86 26.05 -4.22
#